data_AF-A0A7V2AUG1-F1
#
_entry.id   AF-A0A7V2AUG1-F1
#
_cell.length_a   1.000
_cell.length_b   1.000
_cell.length_c   1.000
_cell.angle_alpha   90.00
_cell.angle_beta   90.00
_cell.angle_gamma   90.00
#
_symmetry.space_group_name_H-M   'P 1'
#
loop_
_entity.id
_entity.type
_entity.pdbx_description
1 polymer ?
#
loop_
_entity_poly.entity_id
_entity_poly.type
_entity_poly.pdbx_seq_one_letter_code
_entity_poly.pdbx_strand_id
1 'polypeptide(L)'
;MKSATALCAFLLVAMFALGASSQCPVPGTYSTYTNTISPGHASEAWCGNIGPGVPGNTENAMSWDGMALGAQWRVWGMYIDGVGAVETGRSFDAYGNGWIDYTTNYLGGQFWLSKDHLWGDGVHDLTGTLNYYNVGTRVSYIEGTPVGATSNIFFTGQFDDCPGRSLEYVITNAMLVWRSDSGLPRPDNYPGFLCDANSGELFDVCCITARIEELVATEESSWGAIKELYR
;
A
#
# COMPACT_ATOMS: atom_id res chain seq x y z
N MET A 1 -59.72 -19.66 -51.69
CA MET A 1 -58.46 -18.89 -51.70
C MET A 1 -57.66 -19.30 -50.48
N LYS A 2 -56.40 -19.72 -50.69
CA LYS A 2 -55.58 -20.45 -49.71
C LYS A 2 -54.86 -19.47 -48.76
N SER A 3 -54.75 -19.91 -47.51
CA SER A 3 -54.06 -19.28 -46.38
C SER A 3 -52.57 -19.01 -46.66
N ALA A 4 -52.04 -17.93 -46.09
CA ALA A 4 -50.61 -17.74 -45.89
C ALA A 4 -50.37 -17.04 -44.54
N THR A 5 -50.20 -17.84 -43.50
CA THR A 5 -49.74 -17.41 -42.19
C THR A 5 -48.21 -17.29 -42.26
N ALA A 6 -47.67 -16.08 -42.14
CA ALA A 6 -46.24 -15.85 -42.07
C ALA A 6 -45.77 -16.02 -40.62
N LEU A 7 -45.06 -17.11 -40.36
CA LEU A 7 -44.33 -17.40 -39.13
C LEU A 7 -42.83 -17.36 -39.49
N CYS A 8 -42.05 -16.43 -38.95
CA CYS A 8 -40.59 -16.53 -39.02
C CYS A 8 -39.92 -15.77 -37.86
N ALA A 9 -39.60 -16.56 -36.84
CA ALA A 9 -38.39 -16.56 -36.01
C ALA A 9 -37.83 -15.21 -35.49
N PHE A 10 -38.19 -14.89 -34.25
CA PHE A 10 -37.31 -14.13 -33.35
C PHE A 10 -36.18 -15.04 -32.89
N LEU A 11 -34.96 -14.83 -33.40
CA LEU A 11 -33.74 -15.40 -32.82
C LEU A 11 -33.47 -14.68 -31.50
N LEU A 12 -33.86 -15.28 -30.36
CA LEU A 12 -33.34 -14.86 -29.06
C LEU A 12 -31.86 -15.26 -29.00
N VAL A 13 -30.99 -14.31 -29.29
CA VAL A 13 -29.58 -14.39 -28.88
C VAL A 13 -29.57 -14.22 -27.36
N ALA A 14 -29.60 -15.35 -26.64
CA ALA A 14 -29.28 -15.37 -25.22
C ALA A 14 -27.79 -15.05 -25.09
N MET A 15 -27.47 -13.77 -24.94
CA MET A 15 -26.18 -13.34 -24.42
C MET A 15 -26.07 -13.86 -22.99
N PHE A 16 -25.47 -15.02 -22.81
CA PHE A 16 -24.91 -15.39 -21.52
C PHE A 16 -23.78 -14.40 -21.26
N ALA A 17 -24.08 -13.34 -20.50
CA ALA A 17 -23.06 -12.60 -19.79
C ALA A 17 -22.43 -13.59 -18.80
N LEU A 18 -21.41 -14.30 -19.24
CA LEU A 18 -20.43 -14.89 -18.34
C LEU A 18 -19.86 -13.70 -17.58
N GLY A 19 -20.37 -13.45 -16.37
CA GLY A 19 -19.73 -12.52 -15.46
C GLY A 19 -18.28 -12.97 -15.37
N ALA A 20 -17.35 -12.10 -15.78
CA ALA A 20 -15.96 -12.31 -15.52
C ALA A 20 -15.83 -12.53 -14.01
N SER A 21 -15.55 -13.76 -13.59
CA SER A 21 -15.10 -13.98 -12.23
C SER A 21 -13.81 -13.20 -12.12
N SER A 22 -13.83 -12.08 -11.40
CA SER A 22 -12.58 -11.45 -10.95
C SER A 22 -11.81 -12.56 -10.25
N GLN A 23 -10.66 -12.91 -10.81
CA GLN A 23 -9.83 -13.95 -10.21
C GLN A 23 -9.13 -13.32 -9.03
N CYS A 24 -9.36 -13.91 -7.86
CA CYS A 24 -8.75 -13.42 -6.65
C CYS A 24 -7.25 -13.67 -6.61
N PRO A 25 -6.52 -12.78 -5.91
CA PRO A 25 -5.09 -12.94 -5.77
C PRO A 25 -4.75 -14.29 -5.14
N VAL A 26 -3.65 -14.88 -5.61
CA VAL A 26 -3.12 -16.11 -5.03
C VAL A 26 -2.65 -15.82 -3.60
N PRO A 27 -3.13 -16.56 -2.59
CA PRO A 27 -2.67 -16.41 -1.22
C PRO A 27 -1.21 -16.79 -1.10
N GLY A 28 -0.49 -16.04 -0.27
CA GLY A 28 0.93 -16.29 -0.11
C GLY A 28 1.62 -15.24 0.73
N THR A 29 2.91 -15.46 0.92
CA THR A 29 3.83 -14.49 1.52
C THR A 29 4.91 -14.18 0.49
N TYR A 30 5.08 -12.90 0.22
CA TYR A 30 6.00 -12.37 -0.76
C TYR A 30 6.97 -11.44 -0.07
N SER A 31 8.28 -11.62 -0.28
CA SER A 31 9.27 -10.80 0.40
C SER A 31 10.45 -10.44 -0.49
N THR A 32 11.04 -9.29 -0.19
CA THR A 32 12.29 -8.86 -0.83
C THR A 32 13.43 -9.83 -0.55
N TYR A 33 13.44 -10.45 0.63
CA TYR A 33 14.41 -11.48 1.00
C TYR A 33 14.31 -12.75 0.14
N THR A 34 13.10 -13.14 -0.25
CA THR A 34 12.85 -14.29 -1.12
C THR A 34 12.86 -13.92 -2.61
N ASN A 35 13.14 -12.65 -2.95
CA ASN A 35 13.07 -12.11 -4.32
C ASN A 35 11.70 -12.33 -5.00
N THR A 36 10.63 -12.38 -4.21
CA THR A 36 9.26 -12.53 -4.73
C THR A 36 8.48 -11.21 -4.64
N ILE A 37 9.10 -10.13 -4.20
CA ILE A 37 8.60 -8.77 -4.35
C ILE A 37 9.80 -7.83 -4.47
N SER A 38 9.72 -6.86 -5.36
CA SER A 38 10.74 -5.86 -5.60
C SER A 38 10.76 -4.85 -4.44
N PRO A 39 11.93 -4.26 -4.13
CA PRO A 39 12.00 -3.07 -3.29
C PRO A 39 11.27 -1.90 -3.99
N GLY A 40 11.28 -0.73 -3.39
CA GLY A 40 10.58 0.42 -3.96
C GLY A 40 11.22 1.75 -3.64
N HIS A 41 10.57 2.78 -4.15
CA HIS A 41 10.80 4.17 -3.78
C HIS A 41 9.49 4.75 -3.25
N ALA A 42 9.58 5.70 -2.32
CA ALA A 42 8.44 6.40 -1.78
C ALA A 42 8.65 7.92 -1.79
N SER A 43 7.55 8.65 -1.71
CA SER A 43 7.53 10.09 -1.52
C SER A 43 6.43 10.51 -0.54
N GLU A 44 6.81 11.35 0.42
CA GLU A 44 5.87 12.12 1.24
C GLU A 44 5.74 13.52 0.62
N ALA A 45 4.55 13.89 0.20
CA ALA A 45 4.24 15.21 -0.32
C ALA A 45 3.82 16.16 0.81
N TRP A 46 4.46 17.32 0.88
CA TRP A 46 4.11 18.37 1.85
C TRP A 46 2.99 19.24 1.28
N CYS A 47 1.75 18.76 1.36
CA CYS A 47 0.60 19.38 0.69
C CYS A 47 0.34 20.84 1.11
N GLY A 48 0.72 21.20 2.34
CA GLY A 48 0.66 22.58 2.83
C GLY A 48 1.96 23.38 2.68
N ASN A 49 3.04 22.76 2.16
CA ASN A 49 4.42 23.29 2.15
C ASN A 49 4.95 23.67 3.56
N ILE A 50 4.47 22.99 4.60
CA ILE A 50 4.84 23.27 6.00
C ILE A 50 6.05 22.43 6.44
N GLY A 51 6.26 21.26 5.83
CA GLY A 51 7.28 20.29 6.21
C GLY A 51 6.70 18.90 6.45
N PRO A 52 7.52 17.95 6.94
CA PRO A 52 7.13 16.56 7.11
C PRO A 52 6.23 16.35 8.32
N GLY A 53 5.47 15.26 8.32
CA GLY A 53 4.71 14.82 9.51
C GLY A 53 3.49 15.69 9.86
N VAL A 54 3.05 16.56 8.95
CA VAL A 54 1.93 17.50 9.18
C VAL A 54 0.62 16.92 8.66
N PRO A 55 -0.52 17.12 9.37
CA PRO A 55 -1.84 16.73 8.89
C PRO A 55 -2.09 17.08 7.42
N GLY A 56 -2.59 16.11 6.67
CA GLY A 56 -2.91 16.27 5.25
C GLY A 56 -1.75 16.05 4.27
N ASN A 57 -0.50 15.89 4.74
CA ASN A 57 0.58 15.39 3.88
C ASN A 57 0.22 14.00 3.36
N THR A 58 0.67 13.66 2.15
CA THR A 58 0.24 12.43 1.46
C THR A 58 1.43 11.57 1.07
N GLU A 59 1.22 10.26 1.02
CA GLU A 59 2.25 9.28 0.68
C GLU A 59 1.98 8.63 -0.69
N ASN A 60 3.07 8.31 -1.39
CA ASN A 60 3.06 7.59 -2.65
C ASN A 60 4.28 6.68 -2.74
N ALA A 61 4.06 5.38 -2.82
CA ALA A 61 5.12 4.37 -2.88
C ALA A 61 4.90 3.45 -4.09
N MET A 62 6.00 3.11 -4.76
CA MET A 62 5.99 2.26 -5.95
C MET A 62 7.18 1.29 -5.92
N SER A 63 6.97 0.09 -6.46
CA SER A 63 8.06 -0.85 -6.73
C SER A 63 9.11 -0.24 -7.64
N TRP A 64 10.38 -0.58 -7.43
CA TRP A 64 11.50 -0.18 -8.26
C TRP A 64 12.40 -1.38 -8.54
N ASP A 65 12.63 -1.67 -9.82
CA ASP A 65 13.46 -2.81 -10.27
C ASP A 65 14.81 -2.38 -10.86
N GLY A 66 15.15 -1.09 -10.77
CA GLY A 66 16.33 -0.50 -11.38
C GLY A 66 16.11 0.07 -12.79
N MET A 67 14.94 -0.16 -13.40
CA MET A 67 14.58 0.32 -14.73
C MET A 67 13.23 1.04 -14.79
N ALA A 68 12.22 0.50 -14.11
CA ALA A 68 10.84 0.97 -14.16
C ALA A 68 10.26 1.16 -12.75
N LEU A 69 9.64 2.32 -12.55
CA LEU A 69 8.90 2.63 -11.33
C LEU A 69 7.46 2.15 -11.46
N GLY A 70 6.96 1.45 -10.44
CA GLY A 70 5.58 0.97 -10.37
C GLY A 70 5.30 -0.23 -11.28
N ALA A 71 6.30 -1.03 -11.65
CA ALA A 71 6.11 -2.22 -12.49
C ALA A 71 5.38 -3.38 -11.80
N GLN A 72 5.38 -3.43 -10.45
CA GLN A 72 4.87 -4.58 -9.69
C GLN A 72 3.84 -4.18 -8.64
N TRP A 73 4.06 -3.11 -7.88
CA TRP A 73 3.13 -2.65 -6.85
C TRP A 73 3.15 -1.13 -6.72
N ARG A 74 2.03 -0.58 -6.25
CA ARG A 74 1.87 0.83 -5.89
C ARG A 74 0.93 0.96 -4.70
N VAL A 75 1.24 1.88 -3.78
CA VAL A 75 0.38 2.25 -2.65
C VAL A 75 0.37 3.77 -2.57
N TRP A 76 -0.80 4.41 -2.56
CA TRP A 76 -0.87 5.87 -2.65
C TRP A 76 -2.16 6.46 -2.08
N GLY A 77 -2.15 7.79 -1.89
CA GLY A 77 -3.36 8.58 -1.65
C GLY A 77 -3.86 8.58 -0.20
N MET A 78 -3.16 7.88 0.69
CA MET A 78 -3.31 8.05 2.13
C MET A 78 -2.77 9.42 2.55
N TYR A 79 -3.36 10.00 3.59
CA TYR A 79 -2.93 11.29 4.14
C TYR A 79 -2.78 11.21 5.66
N ILE A 80 -1.83 11.98 6.19
CA ILE A 80 -1.60 12.09 7.65
C ILE A 80 -2.88 12.61 8.30
N ASP A 81 -3.33 11.94 9.35
CA ASP A 81 -4.56 12.30 10.05
C ASP A 81 -4.49 13.68 10.73
N GLY A 82 -5.59 14.08 11.38
CA GLY A 82 -5.67 15.39 12.05
C GLY A 82 -4.73 15.57 13.25
N VAL A 83 -4.07 14.50 13.73
CA VAL A 83 -3.13 14.56 14.86
C VAL A 83 -1.73 14.92 14.39
N GLY A 84 -1.32 14.44 13.22
CA GLY A 84 0.05 14.60 12.74
C GLY A 84 1.01 13.55 13.31
N ALA A 85 2.30 13.73 13.04
CA ALA A 85 3.35 12.91 13.63
C ALA A 85 3.44 13.15 15.15
N VAL A 86 3.31 12.09 15.95
CA VAL A 86 3.39 12.14 17.41
C VAL A 86 4.75 11.64 17.86
N GLU A 87 5.49 12.46 18.62
CA GLU A 87 6.73 12.03 19.26
C GLU A 87 6.45 10.94 20.30
N THR A 88 7.10 9.78 20.17
CA THR A 88 6.97 8.63 21.08
C THR A 88 8.22 8.39 21.92
N GLY A 89 9.35 8.97 21.52
CA GLY A 89 10.59 8.90 22.29
C GLY A 89 11.65 9.85 21.75
N ARG A 90 12.63 10.18 22.60
CA ARG A 90 13.82 10.95 22.20
C ARG A 90 15.02 10.63 23.05
N SER A 91 16.20 10.83 22.50
CA SER A 91 17.48 10.75 23.21
C SER A 91 18.47 11.73 22.59
N PHE A 92 19.04 12.62 23.39
CA PHE A 92 20.05 13.60 22.96
C PHE A 92 21.22 13.67 23.96
N ASP A 93 22.42 13.86 23.43
CA ASP A 93 23.59 14.24 24.22
C ASP A 93 23.65 15.77 24.46
N ALA A 94 24.68 16.23 25.19
CA ALA A 94 24.86 17.65 25.49
C ALA A 94 25.22 18.51 24.27
N TYR A 95 25.58 17.89 23.14
CA TYR A 95 25.94 18.54 21.88
C TYR A 95 24.76 18.56 20.89
N GLY A 96 23.60 17.99 21.26
CA GLY A 96 22.44 17.90 20.37
C GLY A 96 22.51 16.77 19.34
N ASN A 97 23.42 15.80 19.53
CA ASN A 97 23.42 14.57 18.74
C ASN A 97 22.44 13.58 19.36
N GLY A 98 21.65 12.92 18.54
CA GLY A 98 20.58 12.09 19.08
C GLY A 98 19.57 11.63 18.05
N TRP A 99 18.39 11.27 18.55
CA TRP A 99 17.26 10.87 17.73
C TRP A 99 15.93 11.25 18.38
N ILE A 100 14.90 11.35 17.54
CA ILE A 100 13.50 11.43 17.94
C ILE A 100 12.73 10.34 17.19
N ASP A 101 11.91 9.57 17.90
CA ASP A 101 10.98 8.61 17.34
C ASP A 101 9.60 9.24 17.25
N TYR A 102 8.96 9.03 16.10
CA TYR A 102 7.60 9.46 15.80
C TYR A 102 6.73 8.27 15.43
N THR A 103 5.44 8.39 15.68
CA THR A 103 4.41 7.54 15.11
C THR A 103 3.40 8.41 14.40
N THR A 104 3.11 8.06 13.15
CA THR A 104 2.20 8.80 12.28
C THR A 104 1.13 7.84 11.77
N ASN A 105 -0.13 8.20 11.98
CA ASN A 105 -1.27 7.47 11.44
C ASN A 105 -1.80 8.18 10.20
N TYR A 106 -2.25 7.37 9.23
CA TYR A 106 -2.78 7.86 7.98
C TYR A 106 -4.22 7.37 7.79
N LEU A 107 -4.98 8.15 7.05
CA LEU A 107 -6.35 7.84 6.65
C LEU A 107 -6.45 7.66 5.13
N GLY A 108 -7.38 6.80 4.71
CA GLY A 108 -7.63 6.51 3.30
C GLY A 108 -6.48 5.79 2.60
N GLY A 109 -6.41 5.96 1.29
CA GLY A 109 -5.40 5.36 0.43
C GLY A 109 -5.85 4.09 -0.28
N GLN A 110 -5.10 3.75 -1.31
CA GLN A 110 -5.36 2.66 -2.24
C GLN A 110 -4.08 1.92 -2.55
N PHE A 111 -4.23 0.70 -3.06
CA PHE A 111 -3.13 -0.07 -3.60
C PHE A 111 -3.49 -0.68 -4.95
N TRP A 112 -2.44 -0.99 -5.71
CA TRP A 112 -2.49 -1.68 -6.99
C TRP A 112 -1.36 -2.71 -6.99
N LEU A 113 -1.66 -3.92 -7.46
CA LEU A 113 -0.71 -4.99 -7.68
C LEU A 113 -0.82 -5.47 -9.13
N SER A 114 0.34 -5.64 -9.77
CA SER A 114 0.41 -6.10 -11.15
C SER A 114 -0.16 -7.50 -11.30
N LYS A 115 -0.95 -7.70 -12.37
CA LYS A 115 -1.46 -9.00 -12.81
C LYS A 115 -0.38 -9.98 -13.24
N ASP A 116 0.77 -9.46 -13.70
CA ASP A 116 1.83 -10.26 -14.32
C ASP A 116 2.78 -10.89 -13.29
N HIS A 117 2.44 -10.78 -12.01
CA HIS A 117 3.24 -11.28 -10.90
C HIS A 117 2.67 -12.57 -10.29
N LEU A 118 3.41 -13.22 -9.39
CA LEU A 118 3.08 -14.50 -8.75
C LEU A 118 1.75 -14.52 -7.96
N TRP A 119 1.21 -13.36 -7.59
CA TRP A 119 -0.10 -13.24 -6.96
C TRP A 119 -1.25 -13.06 -7.97
N GLY A 120 -0.94 -12.70 -9.21
CA GLY A 120 -1.91 -12.37 -10.24
C GLY A 120 -2.25 -13.55 -11.14
N ASP A 121 -3.21 -13.33 -12.03
CA ASP A 121 -3.70 -14.30 -13.02
C ASP A 121 -3.14 -14.05 -14.44
N GLY A 122 -2.34 -13.01 -14.64
CA GLY A 122 -1.86 -12.54 -15.94
C GLY A 122 -2.92 -11.83 -16.79
N VAL A 123 -4.13 -11.60 -16.28
CA VAL A 123 -5.25 -11.02 -17.03
C VAL A 123 -5.67 -9.66 -16.47
N HIS A 124 -5.92 -9.56 -15.16
CA HIS A 124 -6.45 -8.36 -14.52
C HIS A 124 -5.56 -7.88 -13.38
N ASP A 125 -5.26 -6.58 -13.38
CA ASP A 125 -4.59 -5.98 -12.24
C ASP A 125 -5.49 -6.02 -11.02
N LEU A 126 -4.85 -6.10 -9.85
CA LEU A 126 -5.55 -6.18 -8.58
C LEU A 126 -5.53 -4.81 -7.93
N THR A 127 -6.68 -4.31 -7.50
CA THR A 127 -6.79 -3.06 -6.74
C THR A 127 -7.47 -3.28 -5.41
N GLY A 128 -7.27 -2.33 -4.51
CA GLY A 128 -7.98 -2.30 -3.25
C GLY A 128 -7.79 -1.02 -2.48
N THR A 129 -8.47 -0.96 -1.35
CA THR A 129 -8.45 0.16 -0.42
C THR A 129 -7.71 -0.22 0.86
N LEU A 130 -7.03 0.77 1.46
CA LEU A 130 -6.35 0.56 2.73
C LEU A 130 -7.33 0.69 3.89
N ASN A 131 -7.24 -0.23 4.85
CA ASN A 131 -8.02 -0.22 6.08
C ASN A 131 -7.24 0.40 7.24
N TYR A 132 -5.92 0.24 7.23
CA TYR A 132 -5.02 0.78 8.25
C TYR A 132 -3.67 1.10 7.62
N TYR A 133 -3.05 2.21 8.02
CA TYR A 133 -1.71 2.58 7.60
C TYR A 133 -1.01 3.38 8.71
N ASN A 134 0.14 2.89 9.15
CA ASN A 134 0.93 3.48 10.21
C ASN A 134 2.42 3.48 9.87
N VAL A 135 3.08 4.56 10.27
CA VAL A 135 4.51 4.77 10.06
C VAL A 135 5.16 5.09 11.39
N GLY A 136 6.15 4.29 11.78
CA GLY A 136 7.08 4.60 12.86
C GLY A 136 8.38 5.14 12.28
N THR A 137 8.71 6.40 12.55
CA THR A 137 9.89 7.07 11.98
C THR A 137 10.89 7.42 13.07
N ARG A 138 12.16 7.10 12.87
CA ARG A 138 13.28 7.62 13.67
C ARG A 138 14.01 8.69 12.88
N VAL A 139 14.04 9.91 13.39
CA VAL A 139 14.84 11.01 12.83
C VAL A 139 16.13 11.13 13.64
N SER A 140 17.28 11.09 12.96
CA SER A 140 18.60 11.25 13.58
C SER A 140 19.08 12.69 13.45
N TYR A 141 19.75 13.18 14.50
CA TYR A 141 20.21 14.56 14.61
C TYR A 141 21.71 14.62 14.91
N ILE A 142 22.38 15.60 14.30
CA ILE A 142 23.74 16.02 14.65
C ILE A 142 23.69 17.52 14.93
N GLU A 143 24.20 17.95 16.08
CA GLU A 143 24.17 19.36 16.51
C GLU A 143 22.77 20.00 16.42
N GLY A 144 21.72 19.22 16.75
CA GLY A 144 20.32 19.66 16.68
C GLY A 144 19.74 19.75 15.26
N THR A 145 20.50 19.40 14.23
CA THR A 145 20.06 19.41 12.82
C THR A 145 19.69 17.99 12.37
N PRO A 146 18.52 17.77 11.73
CA PRO A 146 18.17 16.46 11.21
C PRO A 146 19.12 16.06 10.07
N VAL A 147 19.70 14.86 10.16
CA VAL A 147 20.66 14.33 9.18
C VAL A 147 20.18 13.09 8.46
N GLY A 148 19.09 12.47 8.93
CA GLY A 148 18.52 11.29 8.30
C GLY A 148 17.23 10.87 8.99
N ALA A 149 16.45 10.05 8.30
CA ALA A 149 15.29 9.40 8.87
C ALA A 149 15.19 7.96 8.35
N THR A 150 14.73 7.06 9.22
CA THR A 150 14.41 5.68 8.86
C THR A 150 13.02 5.34 9.38
N SER A 151 12.20 4.70 8.55
CA SER A 151 10.83 4.38 8.89
C SER A 151 10.52 2.88 8.81
N ASN A 152 9.68 2.42 9.72
CA ASN A 152 8.99 1.13 9.65
C ASN A 152 7.53 1.39 9.34
N ILE A 153 6.97 0.70 8.36
CA ILE A 153 5.61 0.92 7.88
C ILE A 153 4.83 -0.38 7.99
N PHE A 154 3.60 -0.28 8.48
CA PHE A 154 2.66 -1.38 8.49
C PHE A 154 1.31 -0.90 7.96
N PHE A 155 0.73 -1.67 7.04
CA PHE A 155 -0.61 -1.40 6.55
C PHE A 155 -1.37 -2.68 6.22
N THR A 156 -2.70 -2.55 6.23
CA THR A 156 -3.61 -3.59 5.76
C THR A 156 -4.58 -3.01 4.75
N GLY A 157 -5.09 -3.87 3.87
CA GLY A 157 -6.04 -3.48 2.83
C GLY A 157 -6.99 -4.59 2.44
N GLN A 158 -8.05 -4.20 1.74
CA GLN A 158 -9.09 -5.07 1.22
C GLN A 158 -9.10 -4.98 -0.31
N PHE A 159 -9.09 -6.13 -0.99
CA PHE A 159 -9.21 -6.17 -2.45
C PHE A 159 -10.64 -5.85 -2.88
N ASP A 160 -10.79 -4.97 -3.87
CA ASP A 160 -12.09 -4.44 -4.31
C ASP A 160 -12.99 -5.54 -4.87
N ASP A 161 -12.45 -6.36 -5.77
CA ASP A 161 -13.22 -7.41 -6.45
C ASP A 161 -13.11 -8.77 -5.77
N CYS A 162 -12.50 -8.84 -4.58
CA CYS A 162 -12.21 -10.07 -3.84
C CYS A 162 -12.41 -9.90 -2.32
N PRO A 163 -13.67 -9.80 -1.86
CA PRO A 163 -14.00 -9.53 -0.45
C PRO A 163 -13.50 -10.59 0.55
N GLY A 164 -13.18 -11.80 0.09
CA GLY A 164 -12.58 -12.86 0.91
C GLY A 164 -11.05 -12.81 1.01
N ARG A 165 -10.41 -11.78 0.45
CA ARG A 165 -8.95 -11.62 0.43
C ARG A 165 -8.54 -10.31 1.09
N SER A 166 -7.53 -10.36 1.94
CA SER A 166 -6.91 -9.17 2.52
C SER A 166 -5.43 -9.10 2.17
N LEU A 167 -4.89 -7.89 2.18
CA LEU A 167 -3.47 -7.61 2.08
C LEU A 167 -2.97 -7.15 3.45
N GLU A 168 -1.91 -7.77 3.93
CA GLU A 168 -1.06 -7.23 5.00
C GLU A 168 0.31 -6.90 4.40
N TYR A 169 0.88 -5.77 4.78
CA TYR A 169 2.14 -5.31 4.23
C TYR A 169 3.00 -4.67 5.32
N VAL A 170 4.24 -5.14 5.41
CA VAL A 170 5.25 -4.65 6.34
C VAL A 170 6.44 -4.18 5.54
N ILE A 171 6.89 -2.96 5.81
CA ILE A 171 8.16 -2.41 5.32
C ILE A 171 9.03 -2.19 6.55
N THR A 172 10.10 -2.97 6.68
CA THR A 172 10.99 -2.85 7.85
C THR A 172 12.02 -1.73 7.70
N ASN A 173 12.17 -1.14 6.51
CA ASN A 173 13.05 0.00 6.33
C ASN A 173 12.65 0.87 5.12
N ALA A 174 12.35 2.13 5.39
CA ALA A 174 12.36 3.20 4.41
C ALA A 174 13.37 4.26 4.83
N MET A 175 14.38 4.54 4.00
CA MET A 175 15.48 5.44 4.34
C MET A 175 15.33 6.77 3.60
N LEU A 176 15.44 7.88 4.31
CA LEU A 176 15.39 9.21 3.71
C LEU A 176 16.58 9.41 2.75
N VAL A 177 16.26 9.79 1.52
CA VAL A 177 17.24 10.07 0.46
C VAL A 177 17.32 11.56 0.14
N TRP A 178 16.18 12.23 0.15
CA TRP A 178 16.12 13.64 -0.26
C TRP A 178 14.99 14.38 0.43
N ARG A 179 15.20 15.68 0.64
CA ARG A 179 14.18 16.62 1.12
C ARG A 179 14.24 17.91 0.33
N SER A 180 13.09 18.56 0.19
CA SER A 180 12.99 19.83 -0.55
C SER A 180 13.76 20.98 0.09
N ASP A 181 13.97 20.92 1.40
CA ASP A 181 14.73 21.91 2.18
C ASP A 181 16.23 21.59 2.29
N SER A 182 16.70 20.48 1.70
CA SER A 182 18.11 20.09 1.75
C SER A 182 19.05 20.95 0.89
N GLY A 183 18.51 21.72 -0.05
CA GLY A 183 19.29 22.46 -1.05
C GLY A 183 19.96 21.59 -2.13
N LEU A 184 19.77 20.27 -2.08
CA LEU A 184 20.28 19.33 -3.08
C LEU A 184 19.28 19.17 -4.24
N PRO A 185 19.75 18.88 -5.47
CA PRO A 185 18.86 18.56 -6.57
C PRO A 185 18.05 17.30 -6.27
N ARG A 186 16.76 17.32 -6.61
CA ARG A 186 15.87 16.17 -6.46
C ARG A 186 16.35 15.02 -7.36
N PRO A 187 16.56 13.80 -6.82
CA PRO A 187 16.80 12.61 -7.63
C PRO A 187 15.63 12.25 -8.55
N ASP A 188 15.95 11.74 -9.73
CA ASP A 188 14.98 11.16 -10.67
C ASP A 188 14.50 9.77 -10.23
N ASN A 189 13.49 9.22 -10.90
CA ASN A 189 12.95 7.86 -10.67
C ASN A 189 12.29 7.62 -9.30
N TYR A 190 11.78 8.67 -8.66
CA TYR A 190 10.94 8.56 -7.47
C TYR A 190 9.48 8.85 -7.79
N PRO A 191 8.51 8.33 -6.99
CA PRO A 191 7.11 8.64 -7.18
C PRO A 191 6.87 10.16 -7.14
N GLY A 192 6.01 10.64 -8.03
CA GLY A 192 5.57 12.04 -8.02
C GLY A 192 4.94 12.38 -6.68
N PHE A 193 5.10 13.64 -6.25
CA PHE A 193 4.35 14.15 -5.11
C PHE A 193 2.87 14.22 -5.49
N LEU A 194 2.00 13.78 -4.58
CA LEU A 194 0.56 13.92 -4.74
C LEU A 194 0.14 15.36 -4.39
N CYS A 195 -1.18 15.61 -4.36
CA CYS A 195 -1.78 16.90 -3.98
C CYS A 195 -1.19 18.12 -4.72
N ASP A 196 -0.67 17.91 -5.94
CA ASP A 196 0.04 18.91 -6.74
C ASP A 196 1.20 19.61 -6.00
N ALA A 197 1.75 18.98 -4.96
CA ALA A 197 2.83 19.54 -4.18
C ALA A 197 4.14 19.57 -5.00
N ASN A 198 4.90 20.64 -4.83
CA ASN A 198 6.25 20.80 -5.37
C ASN A 198 7.33 20.58 -4.31
N SER A 199 6.94 20.22 -3.09
CA SER A 199 7.84 19.95 -1.98
C SER A 199 7.44 18.67 -1.23
N GLY A 200 8.40 18.09 -0.52
CA GLY A 200 8.29 16.77 0.08
C GLY A 200 9.64 16.12 0.38
N GLU A 201 9.55 14.84 0.74
CA GLU A 201 10.65 13.94 1.04
C GLU A 201 10.62 12.71 0.13
N LEU A 202 11.79 12.14 -0.16
CA LEU A 202 11.94 10.92 -0.96
C LEU A 202 12.67 9.85 -0.15
N PHE A 203 12.22 8.60 -0.31
CA PHE A 203 12.73 7.48 0.45
C PHE A 203 13.03 6.27 -0.42
N ASP A 204 14.11 5.56 -0.08
CA ASP A 204 14.35 4.21 -0.57
C ASP A 204 13.65 3.21 0.34
N VAL A 205 12.86 2.33 -0.24
CA VAL A 205 12.03 1.34 0.46
C VAL A 205 12.60 -0.04 0.24
N CYS A 206 12.94 -0.74 1.33
CA CYS A 206 13.42 -2.11 1.26
C CYS A 206 12.82 -2.98 2.38
N CYS A 207 13.21 -4.26 2.38
CA CYS A 207 12.83 -5.22 3.42
C CYS A 207 11.32 -5.37 3.57
N ILE A 208 10.65 -5.53 2.43
CA ILE A 208 9.21 -5.70 2.35
C ILE A 208 8.83 -7.15 2.61
N THR A 209 7.75 -7.35 3.38
CA THR A 209 6.95 -8.58 3.43
C THR A 209 5.49 -8.23 3.16
N ALA A 210 4.93 -8.81 2.10
CA ALA A 210 3.53 -8.71 1.74
C ALA A 210 2.86 -10.07 1.94
N ARG A 211 1.72 -10.11 2.62
CA ARG A 211 0.94 -11.32 2.84
C ARG A 211 -0.46 -11.13 2.29
N ILE A 212 -0.87 -12.05 1.42
CA ILE A 212 -2.25 -12.12 0.93
C ILE A 212 -2.92 -13.29 1.63
N GLU A 213 -3.99 -13.01 2.37
CA GLU A 213 -4.70 -14.02 3.16
C GLU A 213 -6.05 -14.37 2.56
N GLU A 214 -6.49 -15.61 2.81
CA GLU A 214 -7.91 -15.98 2.71
C GLU A 214 -8.58 -15.70 4.04
N LEU A 215 -9.62 -14.87 4.02
CA LEU A 215 -10.56 -14.83 5.13
C LEU A 215 -11.39 -16.11 5.08
N VAL A 216 -10.96 -17.11 5.85
CA VAL A 216 -11.76 -18.32 6.06
C VAL A 216 -12.97 -17.90 6.89
N ALA A 217 -14.18 -18.13 6.37
CA ALA A 217 -15.39 -17.85 7.11
C ALA A 217 -15.34 -18.60 8.46
N THR A 218 -15.37 -17.86 9.56
CA THR A 218 -15.54 -18.45 10.89
C THR A 218 -17.01 -18.85 11.02
N GLU A 219 -17.30 -20.14 11.06
CA GLU A 219 -18.63 -20.60 11.49
C GLU A 219 -18.79 -20.28 12.98
N GLU A 220 -19.88 -19.61 13.36
CA GLU A 220 -20.29 -19.55 14.76
C GLU A 220 -20.61 -20.97 15.24
N SER A 221 -19.69 -21.57 16.00
CA SER A 221 -19.94 -22.84 16.66
C SER A 221 -20.28 -22.59 18.12
N SER A 222 -21.39 -23.15 18.58
CA SER A 222 -21.65 -23.19 20.02
C SER A 222 -20.61 -24.09 20.71
N TRP A 223 -20.27 -23.79 21.96
CA TRP A 223 -19.43 -24.67 22.78
C TRP A 223 -19.97 -26.12 22.86
N GLY A 224 -21.27 -26.32 22.64
CA GLY A 224 -21.90 -27.64 22.55
C GLY A 224 -21.48 -28.41 21.29
N ALA A 225 -21.50 -27.76 20.13
CA ALA A 225 -21.15 -28.36 18.84
C ALA A 225 -19.66 -28.76 18.76
N ILE A 226 -18.77 -27.97 19.38
CA ILE A 226 -17.34 -28.31 19.48
C ILE A 226 -17.14 -29.62 20.27
N LYS A 227 -17.90 -29.84 21.35
CA LYS A 227 -17.74 -31.02 22.21
C LYS A 227 -18.20 -32.32 21.54
N GLU A 228 -19.13 -32.25 20.59
CA GLU A 228 -19.60 -33.43 19.85
C GLU A 228 -18.58 -33.97 18.85
N LEU A 229 -17.65 -33.13 18.36
CA LEU A 229 -16.56 -33.55 17.46
C LEU A 229 -15.48 -34.40 18.14
N TYR A 230 -15.42 -34.41 19.48
CA TYR A 230 -14.40 -35.13 20.26
C TYR A 230 -14.97 -36.33 21.05
N ARG A 231 -16.15 -36.82 20.66
CA ARG A 231 -16.76 -38.06 21.20
C ARG A 231 -16.70 -39.17 20.17
#